data_AF-A0A920R4J6-F1
#
_entry.id   AF-A0A920R4J6-F1
#
_cell.length_a   1.000
_cell.length_b   1.000
_cell.length_c   1.000
_cell.angle_alpha   90.00
_cell.angle_beta   90.00
_cell.angle_gamma   90.00
#
_symmetry.space_group_name_H-M   'P 1'
#
loop_
_entity.id
_entity.type
_entity.pdbx_description
1 polymer ?
#
loop_
_entity_poly.entity_id
_entity_poly.type
_entity_poly.pdbx_seq_one_letter_code
_entity_poly.pdbx_strand_id
1 'polypeptide(L)'
;MLSHPESIDTNSKLEPNFSGDWPNINAKDGSVLDFTNIPPKEDRSLDMAYMSEMSEGWYALLNEESGIGWAVSYPVETFKYLWYWRNFGGGYGYPWYGRCYNAGLEPCTSFGNGGIKQAQENGTALNIAAGQTVSATIRAGAFIGKGTVIHVDTDGNIALD
;
A
#
# COMPACT_ATOMS: atom_id res chain seq x y z
N MET A 1 -7.31 -0.32 -7.95
CA MET A 1 -6.94 -1.01 -6.68
C MET A 1 -7.25 -2.48 -6.78
N LEU A 2 -6.43 -3.32 -6.15
CA LEU A 2 -6.53 -4.78 -6.15
C LEU A 2 -6.49 -5.30 -4.70
N SER A 3 -7.25 -6.35 -4.39
CA SER A 3 -7.00 -7.14 -3.17
C SER A 3 -6.10 -8.34 -3.49
N HIS A 4 -5.54 -8.95 -2.45
CA HIS A 4 -4.85 -10.23 -2.60
C HIS A 4 -5.81 -11.29 -3.21
N PRO A 5 -5.35 -12.12 -4.18
CA PRO A 5 -6.21 -13.13 -4.82
C PRO A 5 -6.87 -14.12 -3.84
N GLU A 6 -6.19 -14.38 -2.74
CA GLU A 6 -6.64 -15.23 -1.64
C GLU A 6 -6.56 -14.49 -0.30
N SER A 7 -7.27 -14.98 0.70
CA SER A 7 -7.10 -14.48 2.08
C SER A 7 -5.73 -14.86 2.61
N ILE A 8 -4.99 -13.90 3.14
CA ILE A 8 -3.65 -14.14 3.67
C ILE A 8 -3.68 -14.61 5.14
N ASP A 9 -4.80 -14.40 5.82
CA ASP A 9 -5.01 -14.75 7.22
C ASP A 9 -6.50 -15.03 7.48
N THR A 10 -6.80 -15.76 8.56
CA THR A 10 -8.19 -15.99 9.00
C THR A 10 -8.94 -14.70 9.32
N ASN A 11 -8.21 -13.66 9.70
CA ASN A 11 -8.74 -12.33 9.99
C ASN A 11 -8.67 -11.36 8.81
N SER A 12 -8.29 -11.82 7.61
CA SER A 12 -8.39 -10.97 6.42
C SER A 12 -9.84 -10.54 6.20
N LYS A 13 -10.07 -9.24 6.07
CA LYS A 13 -11.41 -8.64 5.86
C LYS A 13 -11.70 -8.35 4.40
N LEU A 14 -10.68 -8.13 3.58
CA LEU A 14 -10.88 -7.77 2.17
C LEU A 14 -11.51 -8.93 1.39
N GLU A 15 -12.43 -8.62 0.49
CA GLU A 15 -12.92 -9.56 -0.52
C GLU A 15 -11.73 -10.01 -1.38
N PRO A 16 -11.41 -11.32 -1.47
CA PRO A 16 -10.28 -11.79 -2.27
C PRO A 16 -10.49 -11.58 -3.77
N ASN A 17 -9.40 -11.38 -4.51
CA ASN A 17 -9.42 -11.19 -5.98
C ASN A 17 -10.33 -10.05 -6.46
N PHE A 18 -10.45 -9.00 -5.65
CA PHE A 18 -11.19 -7.78 -5.97
C PHE A 18 -10.36 -6.87 -6.87
N SER A 19 -11.05 -6.16 -7.78
CA SER A 19 -10.52 -5.01 -8.51
C SER A 19 -11.56 -3.89 -8.53
N GLY A 20 -11.13 -2.65 -8.28
CA GLY A 20 -12.01 -1.48 -8.27
C GLY A 20 -11.25 -0.16 -8.09
N ASP A 21 -12.01 0.92 -7.99
CA ASP A 21 -11.46 2.28 -7.95
C ASP A 21 -11.08 2.73 -6.54
N TRP A 22 -9.98 3.48 -6.44
CA TRP A 22 -9.60 4.16 -5.20
C TRP A 22 -10.69 5.17 -4.78
N PRO A 23 -11.00 5.32 -3.47
CA PRO A 23 -10.37 4.68 -2.30
C PRO A 23 -11.11 3.44 -1.77
N ASN A 24 -12.09 2.92 -2.51
CA ASN A 24 -13.04 1.96 -1.98
C ASN A 24 -12.64 0.52 -2.30
N ILE A 25 -12.74 -0.36 -1.30
CA ILE A 25 -12.53 -1.81 -1.48
C ILE A 25 -13.64 -2.60 -0.81
N ASN A 26 -14.11 -3.66 -1.46
CA ASN A 26 -15.09 -4.54 -0.87
C ASN A 26 -14.50 -5.40 0.25
N ALA A 27 -15.29 -5.61 1.29
CA ALA A 27 -15.01 -6.56 2.36
C ALA A 27 -15.86 -7.83 2.21
N LYS A 28 -15.42 -8.91 2.84
CA LYS A 28 -16.10 -10.21 2.84
C LYS A 28 -17.49 -10.19 3.48
N ASP A 29 -17.76 -9.23 4.35
CA ASP A 29 -19.06 -9.05 5.01
C ASP A 29 -20.06 -8.24 4.15
N GLY A 30 -19.67 -7.86 2.93
CA GLY A 30 -20.47 -7.05 2.01
C GLY A 30 -20.38 -5.55 2.26
N SER A 31 -19.61 -5.10 3.25
CA SER A 31 -19.31 -3.68 3.43
C SER A 31 -18.25 -3.17 2.45
N VAL A 32 -18.14 -1.85 2.34
CA VAL A 32 -17.10 -1.16 1.57
C VAL A 32 -16.20 -0.43 2.55
N LEU A 33 -14.90 -0.68 2.48
CA LEU A 33 -13.88 -0.03 3.30
C LEU A 33 -13.25 1.13 2.52
N ASP A 34 -13.10 2.25 3.21
CA ASP A 34 -12.41 3.44 2.70
C ASP A 34 -10.92 3.39 3.10
N PHE A 35 -10.04 3.36 2.10
CA PHE A 35 -8.59 3.29 2.29
C PHE A 35 -7.91 4.64 2.53
N THR A 36 -8.64 5.75 2.54
CA THR A 36 -8.08 7.03 2.98
C THR A 36 -7.80 7.06 4.49
N ASN A 37 -8.34 6.10 5.25
CA ASN A 37 -8.23 6.03 6.70
C ASN A 37 -7.56 4.73 7.16
N ILE A 38 -6.58 4.85 8.07
CA ILE A 38 -6.04 3.69 8.79
C ILE A 38 -6.97 3.40 9.98
N PRO A 39 -7.59 2.21 10.06
CA PRO A 39 -8.49 1.88 11.16
C PRO A 39 -7.73 1.69 12.49
N PRO A 40 -8.41 1.70 13.64
CA PRO A 40 -7.79 1.40 14.93
C PRO A 40 -7.44 -0.10 15.04
N LYS A 41 -6.65 -0.48 16.05
CA LYS A 41 -6.19 -1.87 16.25
C LYS A 41 -7.34 -2.85 16.56
N GLU A 42 -8.49 -2.35 17.00
CA GLU A 42 -9.70 -3.13 17.21
C GLU A 42 -10.31 -3.67 15.91
N ASP A 43 -9.84 -3.16 14.76
CA ASP A 43 -10.18 -3.72 13.46
C ASP A 43 -9.75 -5.18 13.34
N ARG A 44 -8.64 -5.56 13.98
CA ARG A 44 -8.10 -6.93 14.03
C ARG A 44 -7.87 -7.55 12.65
N SER A 45 -7.69 -6.75 11.61
CA SER A 45 -7.40 -7.25 10.27
C SER A 45 -5.93 -7.64 10.10
N LEU A 46 -5.72 -8.60 9.22
CA LEU A 46 -4.45 -8.84 8.56
C LEU A 46 -4.73 -9.03 7.06
N ASP A 47 -4.46 -8.00 6.28
CA ASP A 47 -4.82 -7.93 4.86
C ASP A 47 -3.62 -7.52 3.98
N MET A 48 -3.74 -7.81 2.70
CA MET A 48 -2.85 -7.30 1.65
C MET A 48 -3.70 -6.76 0.50
N ALA A 49 -3.37 -5.55 0.08
CA ALA A 49 -3.94 -4.90 -1.09
C ALA A 49 -2.84 -4.27 -1.93
N TYR A 50 -3.17 -3.88 -3.15
CA TYR A 50 -2.23 -3.27 -4.08
C TYR A 50 -2.92 -2.13 -4.82
N MET A 51 -2.34 -0.94 -4.77
CA MET A 51 -2.73 0.13 -5.69
C MET A 51 -2.00 -0.11 -7.00
N SER A 52 -2.71 0.09 -8.11
CA SER A 52 -2.24 -0.10 -9.47
C SER A 52 -2.76 1.07 -10.31
N GLU A 53 -2.20 1.25 -11.50
CA GLU A 53 -2.67 2.28 -12.45
C GLU A 53 -2.64 3.70 -11.85
N MET A 54 -1.71 3.93 -10.93
CA MET A 54 -1.50 5.25 -10.32
C MET A 54 -0.97 6.21 -11.38
N SER A 55 -1.52 7.43 -11.44
CA SER A 55 -1.01 8.48 -12.33
C SER A 55 0.31 9.07 -11.87
N GLU A 56 0.56 9.02 -10.56
CA GLU A 56 1.76 9.53 -9.90
C GLU A 56 2.23 8.57 -8.81
N GLY A 57 3.51 8.66 -8.45
CA GLY A 57 4.11 7.77 -7.47
C GLY A 57 4.35 8.50 -6.17
N TRP A 58 3.32 8.65 -5.34
CA TRP A 58 3.48 9.18 -4.00
C TRP A 58 2.40 8.66 -3.05
N TYR A 59 2.71 8.72 -1.77
CA TYR A 59 1.71 8.59 -0.71
C TYR A 59 2.11 9.46 0.49
N ALA A 60 1.13 9.79 1.32
CA ALA A 60 1.37 10.39 2.62
C ALA A 60 0.41 9.83 3.66
N LEU A 61 0.88 9.80 4.90
CA LEU A 61 0.09 9.51 6.09
C LEU A 61 0.22 10.70 7.03
N LEU A 62 -0.89 11.22 7.52
CA LEU A 62 -0.90 12.28 8.53
C LEU A 62 -1.70 11.81 9.74
N ASN A 63 -1.08 11.84 10.92
CA ASN A 63 -1.80 11.71 12.17
C ASN A 63 -2.30 13.10 12.57
N GLU A 64 -3.59 13.38 12.39
CA GLU A 64 -4.16 14.72 12.62
C GLU A 64 -4.11 15.17 14.09
N GLU A 65 -4.13 14.22 15.03
CA GLU A 65 -4.08 14.52 16.47
C GLU A 65 -2.71 15.09 16.88
N SER A 66 -1.63 14.47 16.41
CA SER A 66 -0.25 14.90 16.67
C SER A 66 0.27 15.93 15.66
N GLY A 67 -0.33 16.00 14.47
CA GLY A 67 0.16 16.75 13.33
C GLY A 67 1.42 16.17 12.67
N ILE A 68 1.87 14.98 13.09
CA ILE A 68 3.05 14.32 12.52
C ILE A 68 2.63 13.50 11.30
N GLY A 69 3.30 13.72 10.18
CA GLY A 69 3.08 12.97 8.96
C GLY A 69 4.36 12.33 8.41
N TRP A 70 4.15 11.38 7.50
CA TRP A 70 5.19 10.70 6.73
C TRP A 70 4.79 10.73 5.25
N ALA A 71 5.69 11.18 4.40
CA ALA A 71 5.47 11.32 2.97
C ALA A 71 6.54 10.57 2.18
N VAL A 72 6.16 9.97 1.07
CA VAL A 72 7.06 9.27 0.14
C VAL A 72 6.70 9.62 -1.30
N SER A 73 7.71 9.89 -2.12
CA SER A 73 7.58 10.00 -3.58
C SER A 73 8.57 9.08 -4.30
N TYR A 74 8.15 8.54 -5.43
CA TYR A 74 8.84 7.51 -6.20
C TYR A 74 8.44 7.54 -7.69
N PRO A 75 9.28 7.02 -8.60
CA PRO A 75 8.96 6.97 -10.03
C PRO A 75 7.91 5.88 -10.31
N VAL A 76 6.66 6.29 -10.56
CA VAL A 76 5.53 5.40 -10.84
C VAL A 76 5.74 4.50 -12.06
N GLU A 77 6.48 4.97 -13.06
CA GLU A 77 6.82 4.19 -14.26
C GLU A 77 7.67 2.95 -13.93
N THR A 78 8.44 2.99 -12.83
CA THR A 78 9.20 1.85 -12.31
C THR A 78 8.39 1.08 -11.27
N PHE A 79 7.88 1.78 -10.26
CA PHE A 79 7.09 1.19 -9.18
C PHE A 79 5.60 1.34 -9.47
N LYS A 80 5.12 0.50 -10.40
CA LYS A 80 3.74 0.54 -10.92
C LYS A 80 2.68 0.09 -9.90
N TYR A 81 3.13 -0.47 -8.78
CA TYR A 81 2.27 -0.95 -7.71
C TYR A 81 2.71 -0.36 -6.37
N LEU A 82 1.74 -0.01 -5.52
CA LEU A 82 1.98 0.27 -4.10
C LEU A 82 1.34 -0.86 -3.31
N TRP A 83 2.16 -1.67 -2.64
CA TRP A 83 1.64 -2.69 -1.76
C TRP A 83 1.16 -2.03 -0.49
N TYR A 84 0.01 -2.46 -0.01
CA TYR A 84 -0.55 -2.05 1.26
C TYR A 84 -0.76 -3.26 2.15
N TRP A 85 0.27 -3.55 2.94
CA TRP A 85 0.21 -4.54 4.01
C TRP A 85 -0.49 -3.92 5.23
N ARG A 86 -1.66 -4.45 5.58
CA ARG A 86 -2.53 -3.92 6.63
C ARG A 86 -2.49 -4.87 7.82
N ASN A 87 -1.66 -4.57 8.82
CA ASN A 87 -1.56 -5.34 10.06
C ASN A 87 -2.16 -4.54 11.22
N PHE A 88 -3.49 -4.53 11.33
CA PHE A 88 -4.19 -3.74 12.34
C PHE A 88 -4.75 -4.63 13.45
N GLY A 89 -3.92 -5.57 13.90
CA GLY A 89 -4.11 -6.36 15.12
C GLY A 89 -4.64 -7.79 14.92
N GLY A 90 -4.78 -8.24 13.67
CA GLY A 90 -5.02 -9.64 13.33
C GLY A 90 -3.75 -10.49 13.45
N GLY A 91 -3.67 -11.59 12.70
CA GLY A 91 -2.46 -12.42 12.66
C GLY A 91 -2.11 -13.01 14.04
N TYR A 92 -3.02 -13.79 14.62
CA TYR A 92 -2.81 -14.39 15.94
C TYR A 92 -1.75 -15.50 15.96
N GLY A 93 -1.31 -15.95 14.79
CA GLY A 93 -0.17 -16.86 14.65
C GLY A 93 1.19 -16.21 14.92
N TYR A 94 2.23 -17.03 14.94
CA TYR A 94 3.61 -16.55 14.91
C TYR A 94 3.86 -15.71 13.64
N PRO A 95 4.64 -14.60 13.70
CA PRO A 95 5.30 -14.03 14.88
C PRO A 95 4.51 -12.92 15.58
N TRP A 96 3.32 -12.58 15.09
CA TRP A 96 2.62 -11.35 15.47
C TRP A 96 1.78 -11.49 16.74
N TYR A 97 1.11 -12.63 16.92
CA TYR A 97 0.26 -12.91 18.08
C TYR A 97 -0.79 -11.82 18.37
N GLY A 98 -1.32 -11.15 17.33
CA GLY A 98 -2.30 -10.07 17.48
C GLY A 98 -1.76 -8.77 18.11
N ARG A 99 -0.43 -8.63 18.26
CA ARG A 99 0.16 -7.50 19.00
C ARG A 99 0.50 -6.30 18.12
N CYS A 100 0.61 -6.51 16.83
CA CYS A 100 1.03 -5.48 15.88
C CYS A 100 -0.09 -4.48 15.57
N TYR A 101 0.35 -3.26 15.24
CA TYR A 101 -0.47 -2.20 14.69
C TYR A 101 0.43 -1.40 13.76
N ASN A 102 0.44 -1.75 12.48
CA ASN A 102 1.30 -1.14 11.49
C ASN A 102 0.77 -1.31 10.07
N ALA A 103 1.17 -0.39 9.21
CA ALA A 103 1.00 -0.45 7.77
C ALA A 103 2.38 -0.66 7.10
N GLY A 104 2.43 -1.46 6.04
CA GLY A 104 3.50 -1.39 5.04
C GLY A 104 2.93 -0.75 3.77
N LEU A 105 3.47 0.40 3.36
CA LEU A 105 3.18 1.05 2.08
C LEU A 105 4.45 1.01 1.23
N GLU A 106 4.49 0.07 0.28
CA GLU A 106 5.74 -0.38 -0.34
C GLU A 106 5.68 -0.22 -1.87
N PRO A 107 6.40 0.75 -2.45
CA PRO A 107 6.50 0.88 -3.90
C PRO A 107 7.17 -0.36 -4.50
N CYS A 108 6.50 -1.03 -5.43
CA CYS A 108 6.92 -2.28 -6.02
C CYS A 108 6.72 -2.29 -7.54
N THR A 109 7.60 -3.01 -8.23
CA THR A 109 7.55 -3.15 -9.69
C THR A 109 6.46 -4.12 -10.16
N SER A 110 6.06 -5.05 -9.29
CA SER A 110 5.06 -6.10 -9.52
C SER A 110 4.15 -6.25 -8.30
N PHE A 111 3.05 -6.99 -8.42
CA PHE A 111 2.18 -7.35 -7.29
C PHE A 111 2.06 -8.87 -7.13
N GLY A 112 1.64 -9.30 -5.94
CA GLY A 112 1.52 -10.71 -5.56
C GLY A 112 2.76 -11.22 -4.80
N ASN A 113 2.52 -12.03 -3.77
CA ASN A 113 3.56 -12.55 -2.86
C ASN A 113 4.20 -13.87 -3.34
N GLY A 114 3.87 -14.36 -4.53
CA GLY A 114 4.40 -15.60 -5.11
C GLY A 114 5.79 -15.47 -5.76
N GLY A 115 6.42 -14.31 -5.66
CA GLY A 115 7.76 -14.05 -6.19
C GLY A 115 7.83 -13.94 -7.72
N ILE A 116 9.04 -14.05 -8.28
CA ILE A 116 9.30 -13.71 -9.70
C ILE A 116 8.51 -14.58 -10.68
N LYS A 117 8.30 -15.87 -10.37
CA LYS A 117 7.53 -16.76 -11.24
C LYS A 117 6.10 -16.26 -11.43
N GLN A 118 5.42 -15.93 -10.33
CA GLN A 118 4.07 -15.36 -10.39
C GLN A 118 4.06 -14.01 -11.11
N ALA A 119 5.06 -13.16 -10.85
CA ALA A 119 5.19 -11.87 -11.52
C ALA A 119 5.37 -12.03 -13.05
N GLN A 120 6.05 -13.09 -13.51
CA GLN A 120 6.15 -13.40 -14.94
C GLN A 120 4.82 -13.89 -15.49
N GLU A 121 4.14 -14.80 -14.78
CA GLU A 121 2.86 -15.39 -15.18
C GLU A 121 1.73 -14.36 -15.26
N ASN A 122 1.69 -13.39 -14.34
CA ASN A 122 0.71 -12.31 -14.34
C ASN A 122 1.14 -11.09 -15.18
N GLY A 123 2.30 -11.16 -15.85
CA GLY A 123 2.79 -10.11 -16.77
C GLY A 123 3.33 -8.84 -16.10
N THR A 124 3.58 -8.86 -14.79
CA THR A 124 4.03 -7.67 -14.04
C THR A 124 5.52 -7.63 -13.74
N ALA A 125 6.27 -8.70 -14.05
CA ALA A 125 7.71 -8.73 -13.86
C ALA A 125 8.40 -7.61 -14.63
N LEU A 126 9.25 -6.84 -13.93
CA LEU A 126 10.14 -5.88 -14.55
C LEU A 126 11.28 -6.63 -15.26
N ASN A 127 11.29 -6.57 -16.58
CA ASN A 127 12.34 -7.17 -17.39
C ASN A 127 13.48 -6.18 -17.62
N ILE A 128 14.70 -6.56 -17.24
CA ILE A 128 15.92 -5.77 -17.48
C ILE A 128 16.78 -6.56 -18.46
N ALA A 129 17.04 -6.01 -19.65
CA ALA A 129 17.81 -6.71 -20.67
C ALA A 129 19.30 -6.81 -20.29
N ALA A 130 20.02 -7.73 -20.93
CA ALA A 130 21.46 -7.88 -20.72
C ALA A 130 22.20 -6.56 -20.98
N GLY A 131 23.01 -6.13 -20.01
CA GLY A 131 23.74 -4.86 -20.06
C GLY A 131 22.92 -3.60 -19.76
N GLN A 132 21.60 -3.71 -19.54
CA GLN A 132 20.80 -2.56 -19.10
C GLN A 132 20.96 -2.29 -17.62
N THR A 133 20.84 -1.02 -17.26
CA THR A 133 20.79 -0.54 -15.88
C THR A 133 19.49 0.25 -15.70
N VAL A 134 18.78 -0.03 -14.61
CA VAL A 134 17.63 0.76 -14.16
C VAL A 134 18.06 1.51 -12.92
N SER A 135 17.73 2.79 -12.83
CA SER A 135 18.00 3.63 -11.66
C SER A 135 16.71 4.34 -11.28
N ALA A 136 16.44 4.39 -9.98
CA ALA A 136 15.25 5.02 -9.42
C ALA A 136 15.64 5.79 -8.15
N THR A 137 14.96 6.90 -7.91
CA THR A 137 15.12 7.70 -6.69
C THR A 137 13.80 7.69 -5.94
N ILE A 138 13.84 7.27 -4.68
CA ILE A 138 12.72 7.38 -3.75
C ILE A 138 13.10 8.43 -2.73
N ARG A 139 12.18 9.35 -2.44
CA ARG A 139 12.32 10.32 -1.34
C ARG A 139 11.30 9.99 -0.28
N ALA A 140 11.72 10.04 0.98
CA ALA A 140 10.85 9.79 2.12
C ALA A 140 11.24 10.72 3.26
N GLY A 141 10.26 11.23 3.99
CA GLY A 141 10.52 12.14 5.10
C GLY A 141 9.31 12.35 5.99
N ALA A 142 9.61 12.69 7.25
CA ALA A 142 8.60 13.16 8.18
C ALA A 142 8.28 14.65 7.91
N PHE A 143 7.05 15.05 8.18
CA PHE A 143 6.62 16.44 8.11
C PHE A 143 5.64 16.77 9.25
N ILE A 144 5.37 18.06 9.44
CA ILE A 144 4.33 18.54 10.34
C ILE A 144 3.25 19.21 9.49
N GLY A 145 1.99 18.85 9.69
CA GLY A 145 0.88 19.36 8.89
C GLY A 145 -0.48 19.17 9.56
N LYS A 146 -1.50 19.75 8.92
CA LYS A 146 -2.92 19.60 9.24
C LYS A 146 -3.69 19.63 7.92
N GLY A 147 -4.85 18.98 7.90
CA GLY A 147 -5.66 18.86 6.69
C GLY A 147 -5.20 17.70 5.79
N THR A 148 -5.70 17.70 4.57
CA THR A 148 -5.46 16.67 3.57
C THR A 148 -4.15 16.95 2.84
N VAL A 149 -3.26 15.97 2.76
CA VAL A 149 -2.14 16.04 1.81
C VAL A 149 -2.69 15.85 0.40
N ILE A 150 -2.58 16.88 -0.42
CA ILE A 150 -3.08 16.87 -1.80
C ILE A 150 -2.00 16.49 -2.81
N HIS A 151 -0.72 16.64 -2.46
CA HIS A 151 0.39 16.26 -3.33
C HIS A 151 1.71 16.12 -2.57
N VAL A 152 2.58 15.21 -3.03
CA VAL A 152 3.99 15.13 -2.66
C VAL A 152 4.80 15.05 -3.94
N ASP A 153 5.61 16.07 -4.21
CA ASP A 153 6.37 16.13 -5.45
C ASP A 153 7.64 15.25 -5.42
N THR A 154 8.34 15.19 -6.55
CA THR A 154 9.57 14.39 -6.71
C THR A 154 10.78 14.95 -5.95
N ASP A 155 10.70 16.16 -5.40
CA ASP A 155 11.70 16.75 -4.51
C ASP A 155 11.34 16.56 -3.02
N GLY A 156 10.14 16.04 -2.74
CA GLY A 156 9.63 15.78 -1.40
C GLY A 156 8.90 16.98 -0.79
N ASN A 157 8.56 18.00 -1.59
CA ASN A 157 7.70 19.08 -1.12
C ASN A 157 6.26 18.60 -1.00
N ILE A 158 5.58 19.06 0.04
CA ILE A 158 4.25 18.60 0.42
C ILE A 158 3.28 19.76 0.28
N ALA A 159 2.18 19.52 -0.42
CA ALA A 159 1.05 20.44 -0.47
C ALA A 159 -0.10 19.91 0.39
N LEU A 160 -0.68 20.80 1.21
CA LEU A 160 -1.82 20.56 2.08
C LEU A 160 -2.98 21.49 1.63
N ASP A 161 -4.23 21.10 1.92
CA ASP A 161 -5.43 21.90 1.67
C ASP A 161 -5.70 23.01 2.70
#